data_AF-A0A8X8D928-F1
#
_entry.id   AF-A0A8X8D928-F1
#
_cell.length_a   1.000
_cell.length_b   1.000
_cell.length_c   1.000
_cell.angle_alpha   90.00
_cell.angle_beta   90.00
_cell.angle_gamma   90.00
#
_symmetry.space_group_name_H-M   'P 1'
#
loop_
_entity.id
_entity.type
_entity.pdbx_description
1 polymer ?
#
loop_
_entity_poly.entity_id
_entity_poly.type
_entity_poly.pdbx_seq_one_letter_code
_entity_poly.pdbx_strand_id
1 'polypeptide(L)'
;MTSDSDPIQSDPIEIQKTSYTLIEVPKPQETKEQRLRQRSEMEGQPHPYAPRDLKLPGYVPNFLTQSTIVGVYLLTSVLVVSLIWILSGMSRKITKMNRLLMCWWAFTGLTHLILEGYFAFSPEFYKDKTAHYLAEVWKEYSKGDSRYAARDAATVTVEGLTAVLEGPASLLAVYAIASGKSYSYILQFAVCLGQLYGTAVYFLTAYLEGDHFATSPYHYYVYYIGANASWVVIPSLIAMRCWKKICSAVQVHGQKRTKTR
;
A
#
# COMPACT_ATOMS: atom_id res chain seq x y z
N MET A 1 37.83 -71.24 35.73
CA MET A 1 38.63 -71.04 36.95
C MET A 1 39.42 -69.75 36.76
N THR A 2 39.26 -68.89 37.76
CA THR A 2 39.68 -67.49 37.88
C THR A 2 41.15 -67.23 37.56
N SER A 3 41.43 -66.19 36.77
CA SER A 3 42.68 -65.44 36.89
C SER A 3 42.33 -63.95 36.97
N ASP A 4 42.30 -63.47 38.21
CA ASP A 4 42.41 -62.05 38.53
C ASP A 4 43.71 -61.52 37.93
N SER A 5 43.58 -60.49 37.11
CA SER A 5 44.69 -59.61 36.76
C SER A 5 44.17 -58.19 36.90
N ASP A 6 44.53 -57.58 38.04
CA ASP A 6 44.22 -56.21 38.39
C ASP A 6 44.63 -55.25 37.26
N PRO A 7 43.72 -54.40 36.76
CA PRO A 7 44.09 -53.36 35.83
C PRO A 7 44.86 -52.25 36.55
N ILE A 8 46.04 -51.95 35.99
CA ILE A 8 46.94 -50.87 36.35
C ILE A 8 46.18 -49.56 36.60
N GLN A 9 46.22 -49.08 37.83
CA GLN A 9 45.66 -47.80 38.23
C GLN A 9 46.56 -46.69 37.69
N SER A 10 46.19 -46.12 36.55
CA SER A 10 46.79 -44.89 36.03
C SER A 10 46.24 -43.70 36.84
N ASP A 11 47.12 -42.97 37.52
CA ASP A 11 46.74 -41.74 38.21
C ASP A 11 46.09 -40.76 37.21
N PRO A 12 44.93 -40.16 37.55
CA PRO A 12 44.32 -39.17 36.69
C PRO A 12 45.21 -37.93 36.63
N ILE A 13 45.57 -37.54 35.41
CA ILE A 13 46.24 -36.27 35.12
C ILE A 13 45.37 -35.15 35.71
N GLU A 14 45.89 -34.47 36.73
CA GLU A 14 45.25 -33.30 37.32
C GLU A 14 45.31 -32.15 36.31
N ILE A 15 44.28 -32.05 35.48
CA ILE A 15 44.07 -30.89 34.62
C ILE A 15 43.71 -29.73 35.56
N GLN A 16 44.68 -28.85 35.84
CA GLN A 16 44.41 -27.55 36.45
C GLN A 16 43.32 -26.86 35.61
N LYS A 17 42.09 -26.85 36.13
CA LYS A 17 41.06 -25.95 35.62
C LYS A 17 41.51 -24.54 35.97
N THR A 18 42.17 -23.88 35.04
CA THR A 18 42.31 -22.43 35.08
C THR A 18 40.90 -21.86 35.02
N SER A 19 40.37 -21.42 36.17
CA SER A 19 39.14 -20.63 36.22
C SER A 19 39.42 -19.31 35.50
N TYR A 20 39.03 -19.23 34.23
CA TYR A 20 38.94 -17.95 33.54
C TYR A 20 37.80 -17.18 34.19
N THR A 21 38.14 -16.29 35.13
CA THR A 21 37.24 -15.20 35.49
C THR A 21 37.00 -14.42 34.20
N LEU A 22 35.81 -14.54 33.61
CA LEU A 22 35.35 -13.59 32.61
C LEU A 22 35.41 -12.23 33.29
N ILE A 23 36.41 -11.43 32.94
CA ILE A 23 36.45 -10.03 33.31
C ILE A 23 35.23 -9.43 32.61
N GLU A 24 34.16 -9.15 33.37
CA GLU A 24 33.09 -8.29 32.89
C GLU A 24 33.74 -6.96 32.54
N VAL A 25 34.00 -6.76 31.25
CA VAL A 25 34.41 -5.45 30.73
C VAL A 25 33.26 -4.52 31.09
N PRO A 26 33.47 -3.51 31.96
CA PRO A 26 32.41 -2.58 32.32
C PRO A 26 31.89 -1.95 31.02
N LYS A 27 30.60 -2.13 30.74
CA LYS A 27 29.96 -1.45 29.61
C LYS A 27 30.28 0.05 29.77
N PRO A 28 30.83 0.73 28.75
CA PRO A 28 31.16 2.14 28.86
C PRO A 28 29.96 2.89 29.44
N GLN A 29 30.15 3.64 30.53
CA GLN A 29 29.08 4.45 31.07
C GLN A 29 28.65 5.44 29.99
N GLU A 30 27.44 5.29 29.47
CA GLU A 30 26.91 6.23 28.48
C GLU A 30 26.95 7.63 29.08
N THR A 31 27.63 8.51 28.35
CA THR A 31 27.75 9.90 28.72
C THR A 31 26.35 10.51 28.83
N LYS A 32 26.20 11.55 29.66
CA LYS A 32 24.92 12.25 29.80
C LYS A 32 24.42 12.75 28.43
N GLU A 33 25.32 13.14 27.54
CA GLU A 33 25.00 13.51 26.16
C GLU A 33 24.51 12.34 25.30
N GLN A 34 25.13 11.16 25.40
CA GLN A 34 24.64 9.97 24.69
C GLN A 34 23.26 9.54 25.19
N ARG A 35 23.03 9.58 26.51
CA ARG A 35 21.70 9.35 27.10
C ARG A 35 20.67 10.39 26.68
N LEU A 36 21.06 11.67 26.59
CA LEU A 36 20.17 12.73 26.12
C LEU A 36 19.88 12.61 24.62
N ARG A 37 20.86 12.20 23.80
CA ARG A 37 20.66 11.93 22.37
C ARG A 37 19.78 10.71 22.14
N GLN A 38 20.05 9.59 22.79
CA GLN A 38 19.16 8.42 22.76
C GLN A 38 17.77 8.76 23.28
N ARG A 39 17.66 9.53 24.36
CA ARG A 39 16.36 9.97 24.88
C ARG A 39 15.63 10.87 23.90
N SER A 40 16.32 11.80 23.24
CA SER A 40 15.75 12.65 22.17
C SER A 40 15.36 11.84 20.92
N GLU A 41 16.12 10.79 20.59
CA GLU A 41 15.79 9.86 19.51
C GLU A 41 14.59 8.97 19.86
N MET A 42 14.45 8.58 21.13
CA MET A 42 13.31 7.81 21.66
C MET A 42 12.04 8.64 21.91
N GLU A 43 12.18 9.92 22.26
CA GLU A 43 11.03 10.81 22.50
C GLU A 43 10.35 11.21 21.18
N GLY A 44 11.07 11.15 20.05
CA GLY A 44 10.51 11.42 18.72
C GLY A 44 10.26 12.92 18.50
N GLN A 45 10.51 13.41 17.28
CA GLN A 45 10.12 14.78 16.92
C GLN A 45 8.58 14.90 16.94
N PRO A 46 8.00 16.04 17.38
CA PRO A 46 6.56 16.25 17.32
C PRO A 46 6.04 16.10 15.88
N HIS A 47 4.93 15.38 15.71
CA HIS A 47 4.29 15.16 14.41
C HIS A 47 2.78 15.44 14.46
N PRO A 48 2.13 15.70 13.31
CA PRO A 48 0.71 16.04 13.26
C PRO A 48 -0.23 14.84 13.45
N TYR A 49 0.27 13.62 13.23
CA TYR A 49 -0.51 12.38 13.15
C TYR A 49 -1.14 11.93 14.48
N ALA A 50 -2.14 11.06 14.38
CA ALA A 50 -2.82 10.42 15.49
C ALA A 50 -2.48 8.91 15.57
N PRO A 51 -2.31 8.34 16.76
CA PRO A 51 -2.28 9.02 18.05
C PRO A 51 -1.01 9.88 18.22
N ARG A 52 -1.03 10.85 19.15
CA ARG A 52 0.05 11.86 19.29
C ARG A 52 1.35 11.30 19.89
N ASP A 53 1.28 10.13 20.49
CA ASP A 53 2.40 9.39 21.08
C ASP A 53 3.01 8.37 20.10
N LEU A 54 2.53 8.30 18.85
CA LEU A 54 3.11 7.50 17.79
C LEU A 54 4.62 7.80 17.66
N LYS A 55 5.43 6.77 17.47
CA LYS A 55 6.89 6.90 17.41
C LYS A 55 7.35 6.94 15.96
N LEU A 56 7.66 8.14 15.48
CA LEU A 56 8.22 8.38 14.14
C LEU A 56 9.63 8.97 14.23
N PRO A 57 10.64 8.15 14.56
CA PRO A 57 12.01 8.63 14.67
C PRO A 57 12.47 9.21 13.33
N GLY A 58 13.06 10.40 13.34
CA GLY A 58 13.52 11.06 12.12
C GLY A 58 12.40 11.63 11.25
N TYR A 59 11.18 11.80 11.76
CA TYR A 59 10.11 12.52 11.08
C TYR A 59 10.55 13.89 10.58
N VAL A 60 10.22 14.20 9.32
CA VAL A 60 10.42 15.50 8.70
C VAL A 60 9.08 16.02 8.20
N PRO A 61 8.66 17.24 8.57
CA PRO A 61 7.41 17.82 8.08
C PRO A 61 7.44 18.00 6.55
N ASN A 62 6.27 18.24 5.97
CA ASN A 62 6.16 18.60 4.57
C ASN A 62 6.92 19.91 4.26
N PHE A 63 7.66 19.92 3.16
CA PHE A 63 8.25 21.14 2.58
C PHE A 63 7.26 21.85 1.67
N LEU A 64 6.40 21.10 0.97
CA LEU A 64 5.39 21.63 0.07
C LEU A 64 4.12 21.97 0.83
N THR A 65 3.43 23.02 0.40
CA THR A 65 2.11 23.35 0.94
C THR A 65 1.08 22.33 0.46
N GLN A 66 0.02 22.15 1.25
CA GLN A 66 -1.12 21.31 0.89
C GLN A 66 -1.70 21.67 -0.49
N SER A 67 -1.84 22.96 -0.81
CA SER A 67 -2.37 23.41 -2.09
C SER A 67 -1.45 23.06 -3.27
N THR A 68 -0.14 23.11 -3.09
CA THR A 68 0.82 22.66 -4.10
C THR A 68 0.70 21.16 -4.33
N ILE A 69 0.64 20.36 -3.25
CA ILE A 69 0.50 18.90 -3.35
C ILE A 69 -0.79 18.53 -4.08
N VAL A 70 -1.94 19.05 -3.63
CA VAL A 70 -3.24 18.79 -4.26
C VAL A 70 -3.28 19.32 -5.70
N GLY A 71 -2.72 20.50 -5.95
CA GLY A 71 -2.67 21.12 -7.27
C GLY A 71 -1.90 20.28 -8.30
N VAL A 72 -0.72 19.78 -7.93
CA VAL A 72 0.08 18.90 -8.80
C VAL A 72 -0.64 17.57 -9.04
N TYR A 73 -1.24 16.98 -8.01
CA TYR A 73 -2.02 15.74 -8.14
C TYR A 73 -3.18 15.91 -9.12
N LEU A 74 -3.99 16.96 -8.95
CA LEU A 74 -5.14 17.24 -9.81
C LEU A 74 -4.71 17.54 -11.24
N LEU A 75 -3.67 18.36 -11.43
CA LEU A 75 -3.14 18.69 -12.75
C LEU A 75 -2.66 17.44 -13.48
N THR A 76 -1.87 16.60 -12.81
CA THR A 76 -1.36 15.34 -13.38
C THR A 76 -2.49 14.39 -13.74
N SER A 77 -3.50 14.29 -12.86
CA SER A 77 -4.69 13.46 -13.09
C SER A 77 -5.47 13.92 -14.34
N VAL A 78 -5.69 15.23 -14.48
CA VAL A 78 -6.35 15.82 -15.65
C VAL A 78 -5.54 15.58 -16.92
N LEU A 79 -4.21 15.73 -16.87
CA LEU A 79 -3.33 15.46 -18.01
C LEU A 79 -3.41 14.00 -18.47
N VAL A 80 -3.35 13.04 -17.54
CA VAL A 80 -3.49 11.60 -17.84
C VAL A 80 -4.85 11.32 -18.49
N VAL A 81 -5.94 11.78 -17.87
CA VAL A 81 -7.30 11.56 -18.39
C VAL A 81 -7.47 12.19 -19.78
N SER A 82 -6.94 13.39 -19.98
CA SER A 82 -7.03 14.11 -21.26
C SER A 82 -6.23 13.42 -22.35
N LEU A 83 -5.02 12.95 -22.04
CA LEU A 83 -4.18 12.18 -22.97
C LEU A 83 -4.90 10.91 -23.44
N ILE A 84 -5.41 10.11 -22.50
CA ILE A 84 -6.13 8.86 -22.84
C ILE A 84 -7.42 9.17 -23.61
N TRP A 85 -8.13 10.25 -23.27
CA TRP A 85 -9.33 10.68 -23.98
C TRP A 85 -9.01 11.06 -25.43
N ILE A 86 -7.95 11.81 -25.68
CA ILE A 86 -7.51 12.23 -27.02
C ILE A 86 -7.06 11.01 -27.82
N LEU A 87 -6.15 10.21 -27.29
CA LEU A 87 -5.60 9.02 -27.98
C LEU A 87 -6.69 8.01 -28.34
N SER A 88 -7.60 7.73 -27.42
CA SER A 88 -8.73 6.82 -27.69
C SER A 88 -9.72 7.40 -28.70
N GLY A 89 -9.82 8.73 -28.82
CA GLY A 89 -10.66 9.43 -29.79
C GLY A 89 -10.13 9.39 -31.23
N MET A 90 -8.84 9.14 -31.42
CA MET A 90 -8.24 8.97 -32.75
C MET A 90 -8.76 7.70 -33.45
N SER A 91 -9.29 6.73 -32.70
CA SER A 91 -9.92 5.52 -33.24
C SER A 91 -11.44 5.64 -33.31
N ARG A 92 -12.00 5.57 -34.52
CA ARG A 92 -13.47 5.56 -34.72
C ARG A 92 -14.16 4.28 -34.22
N LYS A 93 -13.39 3.24 -33.86
CA LYS A 93 -13.90 1.93 -33.43
C LYS A 93 -14.28 1.90 -31.94
N ILE A 94 -13.80 2.84 -31.14
CA ILE A 94 -13.97 2.81 -29.67
C ILE A 94 -15.16 3.68 -29.27
N THR A 95 -16.16 3.07 -28.61
CA THR A 95 -17.35 3.78 -28.14
C THR A 95 -17.01 4.81 -27.05
N LYS A 96 -17.82 5.87 -26.90
CA LYS A 96 -17.64 6.88 -25.85
C LYS A 96 -17.52 6.27 -24.44
N MET A 97 -18.33 5.26 -24.15
CA MET A 97 -18.28 4.53 -22.87
C MET A 97 -16.94 3.83 -22.67
N ASN A 98 -16.43 3.14 -23.70
CA ASN A 98 -15.12 2.48 -23.61
C ASN A 98 -13.98 3.49 -23.42
N ARG A 99 -14.08 4.68 -24.03
CA ARG A 99 -13.11 5.77 -23.82
C ARG A 99 -13.12 6.26 -22.37
N LEU A 100 -14.31 6.46 -21.77
CA LEU A 100 -14.44 6.83 -20.35
C LEU A 100 -13.83 5.75 -19.43
N LEU A 101 -14.13 4.48 -19.71
CA LEU A 101 -13.55 3.36 -18.95
C LEU A 101 -12.01 3.33 -19.09
N MET A 102 -11.47 3.56 -20.28
CA MET A 102 -10.02 3.65 -20.47
C MET A 102 -9.39 4.79 -19.65
N CYS A 103 -10.04 5.96 -19.58
CA CYS A 103 -9.57 7.07 -18.74
C CYS A 103 -9.55 6.68 -17.26
N TRP A 104 -10.63 6.06 -16.75
CA TRP A 104 -10.69 5.57 -15.39
C TRP A 104 -9.57 4.56 -15.11
N TRP A 105 -9.47 3.51 -15.93
CA TRP A 105 -8.48 2.45 -15.73
C TRP A 105 -7.02 2.90 -15.84
N ALA A 106 -6.74 3.89 -16.70
CA ALA A 106 -5.43 4.49 -16.78
C ALA A 106 -5.10 5.32 -15.52
N PHE A 107 -6.04 6.15 -15.07
CA PHE A 107 -5.90 6.93 -13.84
C PHE A 107 -5.68 6.00 -12.63
N THR A 108 -6.57 5.04 -12.44
CA THR A 108 -6.52 4.01 -11.40
C THR A 108 -5.20 3.23 -11.43
N GLY A 109 -4.82 2.71 -12.61
CA GLY A 109 -3.61 1.91 -12.75
C GLY A 109 -2.33 2.68 -12.40
N LEU A 110 -2.25 3.95 -12.80
CA LEU A 110 -1.11 4.81 -12.47
C LEU A 110 -1.10 5.23 -11.00
N THR A 111 -2.26 5.49 -10.39
CA THR A 111 -2.35 5.77 -8.95
C THR A 111 -1.83 4.59 -8.13
N HIS A 112 -2.33 3.38 -8.39
CA HIS A 112 -1.87 2.18 -7.69
C HIS A 112 -0.37 1.93 -7.90
N LEU A 113 0.14 2.06 -9.13
CA LEU A 113 1.55 1.79 -9.40
C LEU A 113 2.51 2.85 -8.86
N ILE A 114 2.18 4.12 -9.02
CA ILE A 114 3.11 5.22 -8.72
C ILE A 114 2.94 5.68 -7.27
N LEU A 115 1.71 5.99 -6.84
CA LEU A 115 1.47 6.50 -5.50
C LEU A 115 1.55 5.36 -4.49
N GLU A 116 0.67 4.37 -4.62
CA GLU A 116 0.56 3.28 -3.62
C GLU A 116 1.79 2.37 -3.67
N GLY A 117 2.33 2.11 -4.87
CA GLY A 117 3.61 1.43 -5.04
C GLY A 117 4.76 2.15 -4.32
N TYR A 118 4.85 3.48 -4.45
CA TYR A 118 5.86 4.23 -3.69
C TYR A 118 5.67 4.06 -2.18
N PHE A 119 4.44 4.17 -1.67
CA PHE A 119 4.16 3.97 -0.25
C PHE A 119 4.52 2.56 0.22
N ALA A 120 4.10 1.53 -0.51
CA ALA A 120 4.34 0.14 -0.14
C ALA A 120 5.85 -0.16 -0.05
N PHE A 121 6.64 0.33 -1.02
CA PHE A 121 8.07 0.05 -1.14
C PHE A 121 9.01 1.10 -0.52
N SER A 122 8.47 2.21 0.00
CA SER A 122 9.24 3.26 0.70
C SER A 122 8.78 3.39 2.15
N PRO A 123 9.08 2.41 3.04
CA PRO A 123 8.57 2.38 4.42
C PRO A 123 8.97 3.60 5.25
N GLU A 124 10.04 4.29 4.84
CA GLU A 124 10.65 5.41 5.54
C GLU A 124 10.37 6.76 4.87
N PHE A 125 9.31 6.86 4.05
CA PHE A 125 8.98 8.09 3.31
C PHE A 125 8.85 9.33 4.21
N TYR A 126 8.44 9.16 5.48
CA TYR A 126 8.27 10.24 6.44
C TYR A 126 9.61 10.82 6.95
N LYS A 127 10.74 10.14 6.69
CA LYS A 127 12.10 10.59 7.00
C LYS A 127 12.74 11.38 5.85
N ASP A 128 12.06 11.51 4.70
CA ASP A 128 12.62 12.19 3.54
C ASP A 128 12.88 13.68 3.85
N LYS A 129 14.17 14.06 3.72
CA LYS A 129 14.68 15.41 3.99
C LYS A 129 14.68 16.31 2.75
N THR A 130 14.15 15.81 1.63
CA THR A 130 14.02 16.51 0.36
C THR A 130 12.55 16.78 0.06
N ALA A 131 12.28 17.69 -0.88
CA ALA A 131 10.93 17.92 -1.38
C ALA A 131 10.51 16.85 -2.42
N HIS A 132 10.83 15.58 -2.18
CA HIS A 132 10.43 14.48 -3.07
C HIS A 132 8.91 14.34 -3.05
N TYR A 133 8.28 14.58 -4.20
CA TYR A 133 6.82 14.76 -4.28
C TYR A 133 6.02 13.57 -3.72
N LEU A 134 6.44 12.32 -3.98
CA LEU A 134 5.68 11.15 -3.51
C LEU A 134 5.76 11.00 -1.99
N ALA A 135 6.90 11.31 -1.38
CA ALA A 135 7.03 11.37 0.09
C ALA A 135 6.14 12.47 0.66
N GLU A 136 6.12 13.64 0.02
CA GLU A 136 5.29 14.77 0.42
C GLU A 136 3.78 14.43 0.36
N VAL A 137 3.33 13.78 -0.72
CA VAL A 137 1.93 13.32 -0.85
C VAL A 137 1.55 12.38 0.29
N TRP A 138 2.39 11.39 0.60
CA TRP A 138 2.05 10.43 1.66
C TRP A 138 2.14 11.04 3.05
N LYS A 139 3.07 11.98 3.30
CA LYS A 139 3.10 12.76 4.55
C LYS A 139 1.84 13.61 4.72
N GLU A 140 1.34 14.21 3.64
CA GLU A 140 0.11 15.01 3.65
C GLU A 140 -1.12 14.11 3.82
N TYR A 141 -1.22 13.02 3.05
CA TYR A 141 -2.34 12.09 3.11
C TYR A 141 -2.44 11.39 4.48
N SER A 142 -1.29 11.15 5.13
CA SER A 142 -1.25 10.61 6.49
C SER A 142 -1.94 11.52 7.53
N LYS A 143 -2.24 12.79 7.22
CA LYS A 143 -3.07 13.64 8.09
C LYS A 143 -4.55 13.27 8.05
N GLY A 144 -5.01 12.71 6.92
CA GLY A 144 -6.32 12.09 6.74
C GLY A 144 -6.38 10.71 7.35
N ASP A 145 -5.32 9.92 7.15
CA ASP A 145 -5.20 8.58 7.70
C ASP A 145 -3.80 8.30 8.25
N SER A 146 -3.62 8.47 9.55
CA SER A 146 -2.31 8.31 10.20
C SER A 146 -1.77 6.87 10.16
N ARG A 147 -2.60 5.88 9.81
CA ARG A 147 -2.18 4.49 9.63
C ARG A 147 -1.14 4.34 8.53
N TYR A 148 -1.10 5.25 7.56
CA TYR A 148 -0.04 5.29 6.54
C TYR A 148 1.32 5.66 7.16
N ALA A 149 1.39 6.73 7.95
CA ALA A 149 2.62 7.10 8.65
C ALA A 149 3.01 6.03 9.69
N ALA A 150 2.03 5.46 10.39
CA ALA A 150 2.23 4.37 11.35
C ALA A 150 2.60 3.03 10.69
N ARG A 151 2.53 2.93 9.35
CA ARG A 151 2.76 1.70 8.60
C ARG A 151 1.89 0.54 9.09
N ASP A 152 0.62 0.81 9.35
CA ASP A 152 -0.34 -0.21 9.78
C ASP A 152 -0.34 -1.41 8.84
N ALA A 153 -0.41 -2.61 9.42
CA ALA A 153 -0.27 -3.85 8.67
C ALA A 153 -1.38 -4.05 7.64
N ALA A 154 -2.63 -3.70 7.96
CA ALA A 154 -3.73 -3.82 7.03
C ALA A 154 -3.60 -2.80 5.90
N THR A 155 -3.30 -1.53 6.22
CA THR A 155 -3.07 -0.49 5.21
C THR A 155 -1.93 -0.88 4.27
N VAL A 156 -0.74 -1.20 4.79
CA VAL A 156 0.42 -1.59 3.96
C VAL A 156 0.14 -2.82 3.10
N THR A 157 -0.61 -3.79 3.62
CA THR A 157 -0.96 -5.00 2.87
C THR A 157 -1.91 -4.70 1.73
N VAL A 158 -2.98 -3.92 1.98
CA VAL A 158 -3.95 -3.55 0.95
C VAL A 158 -3.27 -2.75 -0.15
N GLU A 159 -2.54 -1.70 0.20
CA GLU A 159 -1.82 -0.83 -0.76
C GLU A 159 -0.72 -1.59 -1.53
N GLY A 160 -0.06 -2.56 -0.88
CA GLY A 160 0.91 -3.43 -1.54
C GLY A 160 0.25 -4.31 -2.60
N LEU A 161 -0.90 -4.92 -2.28
CA LEU A 161 -1.66 -5.76 -3.21
C LEU A 161 -2.24 -4.96 -4.36
N THR A 162 -2.80 -3.77 -4.09
CA THR A 162 -3.32 -2.88 -5.15
C THR A 162 -2.19 -2.45 -6.08
N ALA A 163 -1.01 -2.09 -5.55
CA ALA A 163 0.14 -1.70 -6.35
C ALA A 163 0.64 -2.83 -7.27
N VAL A 164 0.77 -4.06 -6.77
CA VAL A 164 1.38 -5.16 -7.55
C VAL A 164 0.39 -5.97 -8.40
N LEU A 165 -0.90 -5.97 -8.06
CA LEU A 165 -1.93 -6.70 -8.79
C LEU A 165 -2.89 -5.77 -9.53
N GLU A 166 -3.54 -4.85 -8.82
CA GLU A 166 -4.64 -4.06 -9.38
C GLU A 166 -4.15 -2.95 -10.31
N GLY A 167 -2.99 -2.35 -10.01
CA GLY A 167 -2.32 -1.38 -10.87
C GLY A 167 -2.02 -1.94 -12.26
N PRO A 168 -1.23 -3.03 -12.37
CA PRO A 168 -0.99 -3.72 -13.64
C PRO A 168 -2.26 -4.20 -14.33
N ALA A 169 -3.20 -4.79 -13.57
CA ALA A 169 -4.45 -5.29 -14.13
C ALA A 169 -5.34 -4.16 -14.70
N SER A 170 -5.33 -2.98 -14.07
CA SER A 170 -6.04 -1.79 -14.57
C SER A 170 -5.43 -1.29 -15.88
N LEU A 171 -4.10 -1.21 -16.00
CA LEU A 171 -3.46 -0.86 -17.26
C LEU A 171 -3.69 -1.92 -18.35
N LEU A 172 -3.71 -3.21 -17.97
CA LEU A 172 -4.11 -4.29 -18.87
C LEU A 172 -5.56 -4.14 -19.33
N ALA A 173 -6.47 -3.63 -18.48
CA ALA A 173 -7.84 -3.34 -18.86
C ALA A 173 -7.92 -2.25 -19.94
N VAL A 174 -7.08 -1.20 -19.87
CA VAL A 174 -6.95 -0.19 -20.93
C VAL A 174 -6.58 -0.86 -22.26
N TYR A 175 -5.54 -1.70 -22.26
CA TYR A 175 -5.12 -2.45 -23.44
C TYR A 175 -6.22 -3.37 -23.97
N ALA A 176 -6.89 -4.11 -23.09
CA ALA A 176 -7.93 -5.06 -23.43
C ALA A 176 -9.14 -4.37 -24.08
N ILE A 177 -9.52 -3.18 -23.58
CA ILE A 177 -10.57 -2.35 -24.18
C ILE A 177 -10.13 -1.84 -25.56
N ALA A 178 -8.93 -1.26 -25.66
CA ALA A 178 -8.41 -0.69 -26.90
C ALA A 178 -8.28 -1.73 -28.02
N SER A 179 -7.88 -2.95 -27.65
CA SER A 179 -7.64 -4.06 -28.59
C SER A 179 -8.85 -4.97 -28.78
N GLY A 180 -9.99 -4.69 -28.14
CA GLY A 180 -11.20 -5.50 -28.25
C GLY A 180 -11.03 -6.95 -27.78
N LYS A 181 -10.25 -7.18 -26.72
CA LYS A 181 -9.98 -8.53 -26.20
C LYS A 181 -11.22 -9.13 -25.53
N SER A 182 -11.45 -10.42 -25.73
CA SER A 182 -12.61 -11.15 -25.18
C SER A 182 -12.66 -11.16 -23.65
N TYR A 183 -11.49 -11.16 -22.99
CA TYR A 183 -11.37 -11.14 -21.53
C TYR A 183 -11.59 -9.75 -20.92
N SER A 184 -11.82 -8.68 -21.71
CA SER A 184 -11.90 -7.30 -21.23
C SER A 184 -12.93 -7.10 -20.11
N TYR A 185 -14.13 -7.67 -20.23
CA TYR A 185 -15.17 -7.53 -19.20
C TYR A 185 -14.86 -8.35 -17.94
N ILE A 186 -14.25 -9.53 -18.09
CA ILE A 186 -13.88 -10.40 -16.97
C ILE A 186 -12.76 -9.73 -16.15
N LEU A 187 -11.75 -9.20 -16.83
CA LEU A 187 -10.65 -8.48 -16.20
C LEU A 187 -11.16 -7.27 -15.42
N GLN A 188 -11.99 -6.42 -16.04
CA GLN A 188 -12.58 -5.26 -15.36
C GLN A 188 -13.41 -5.67 -14.14
N PHE A 189 -14.22 -6.73 -14.26
CA PHE A 189 -15.00 -7.24 -13.14
C PHE A 189 -14.11 -7.73 -11.98
N ALA A 190 -13.05 -8.48 -12.29
CA ALA A 190 -12.12 -8.99 -11.29
C ALA A 190 -11.38 -7.85 -10.57
N VAL A 191 -10.90 -6.84 -11.30
CA VAL A 191 -10.27 -5.66 -10.70
C VAL A 191 -11.25 -4.89 -9.82
N CYS A 192 -12.50 -4.69 -10.26
CA CYS A 192 -13.51 -4.04 -9.43
C CYS A 192 -13.79 -4.80 -8.13
N LEU A 193 -13.84 -6.13 -8.16
CA LEU A 193 -14.02 -6.93 -6.94
C LEU A 193 -12.83 -6.77 -5.98
N GLY A 194 -11.60 -6.75 -6.50
CA GLY A 194 -10.40 -6.46 -5.73
C GLY A 194 -10.50 -5.11 -5.01
N GLN A 195 -10.80 -4.05 -5.76
CA GLN A 195 -10.95 -2.70 -5.23
C GLN A 195 -12.03 -2.59 -4.16
N LEU A 196 -13.19 -3.20 -4.40
CA LEU A 196 -14.30 -3.18 -3.44
C LEU A 196 -13.96 -3.99 -2.18
N TYR A 197 -13.22 -5.09 -2.31
CA TYR A 197 -12.76 -5.86 -1.18
C TYR A 197 -11.68 -5.10 -0.38
N GLY A 198 -10.68 -4.54 -1.06
CA GLY A 198 -9.62 -3.73 -0.45
C GLY A 198 -10.17 -2.52 0.29
N THR A 199 -11.10 -1.78 -0.34
CA THR A 199 -11.79 -0.65 0.30
C THR A 199 -12.65 -1.09 1.49
N ALA A 200 -13.34 -2.23 1.41
CA ALA A 200 -14.07 -2.78 2.55
C ALA A 200 -13.12 -3.10 3.71
N VAL A 201 -11.99 -3.76 3.46
CA VAL A 201 -10.96 -4.03 4.48
C VAL A 201 -10.43 -2.72 5.05
N TYR A 202 -10.13 -1.73 4.21
CA TYR A 202 -9.63 -0.42 4.60
C TYR A 202 -10.57 0.33 5.56
N PHE A 203 -11.87 0.40 5.24
CA PHE A 203 -12.86 1.07 6.08
C PHE A 203 -13.20 0.26 7.34
N LEU A 204 -13.34 -1.05 7.23
CA LEU A 204 -13.68 -1.91 8.37
C LEU A 204 -12.56 -1.94 9.41
N THR A 205 -11.31 -2.04 8.99
CA THR A 205 -10.16 -2.01 9.93
C THR A 205 -10.10 -0.68 10.68
N ALA A 206 -10.32 0.44 9.99
CA ALA A 206 -10.36 1.76 10.62
C ALA A 206 -11.45 1.85 11.68
N TYR A 207 -12.64 1.33 11.37
CA TYR A 207 -13.76 1.28 12.30
C TYR A 207 -13.45 0.39 13.51
N LEU A 208 -12.87 -0.79 13.29
CA LEU A 208 -12.50 -1.74 14.35
C LEU A 208 -11.39 -1.20 15.25
N GLU A 209 -10.49 -0.39 14.72
CA GLU A 209 -9.41 0.31 15.46
C GLU A 209 -9.90 1.58 16.17
N GLY A 210 -11.20 1.87 16.10
CA GLY A 210 -11.84 2.96 16.85
C GLY A 210 -11.92 4.30 16.12
N ASP A 211 -11.56 4.37 14.84
CA ASP A 211 -11.76 5.56 13.99
C ASP A 211 -11.05 6.84 14.51
N HIS A 212 -9.91 6.66 15.18
CA HIS A 212 -9.13 7.72 15.83
C HIS A 212 -7.77 7.98 15.17
N PHE A 213 -7.75 8.03 13.83
CA PHE A 213 -6.51 8.17 13.04
C PHE A 213 -6.38 9.53 12.30
N ALA A 214 -7.45 10.31 12.17
CA ALA A 214 -7.43 11.56 11.43
C ALA A 214 -7.02 12.73 12.33
N THR A 215 -6.25 13.67 11.79
CA THR A 215 -5.74 14.80 12.58
C THR A 215 -6.76 15.92 12.81
N SER A 216 -7.80 16.00 11.98
CA SER A 216 -8.93 16.91 12.13
C SER A 216 -10.14 16.44 11.31
N PRO A 217 -11.36 16.97 11.59
CA PRO A 217 -12.55 16.64 10.81
C PRO A 217 -12.41 16.95 9.31
N TYR A 218 -11.70 18.02 8.96
CA TYR A 218 -11.42 18.35 7.55
C TYR A 218 -10.68 17.21 6.86
N HIS A 219 -9.59 16.72 7.47
CA HIS A 219 -8.81 15.64 6.89
C HIS A 219 -9.62 14.33 6.84
N TYR A 220 -10.42 14.05 7.87
CA TYR A 220 -11.31 12.89 7.86
C TYR A 220 -12.30 12.92 6.68
N TYR A 221 -13.09 14.00 6.53
CA TYR A 221 -14.12 14.01 5.49
C TYR A 221 -13.58 14.21 4.08
N VAL A 222 -12.55 15.06 3.90
CA VAL A 222 -12.04 15.38 2.56
C VAL A 222 -11.07 14.31 2.06
N TYR A 223 -10.13 13.86 2.91
CA TYR A 223 -9.09 12.91 2.49
C TYR A 223 -9.60 11.49 2.69
N TYR A 224 -10.02 11.14 3.91
CA TYR A 224 -10.38 9.77 4.21
C TYR A 224 -11.70 9.35 3.56
N ILE A 225 -12.80 10.09 3.74
CA ILE A 225 -14.08 9.75 3.09
C ILE A 225 -14.08 10.16 1.61
N GLY A 226 -13.76 11.43 1.33
CA GLY A 226 -13.92 12.04 0.02
C GLY A 226 -13.06 11.41 -1.06
N ALA A 227 -11.75 11.22 -0.82
CA ALA A 227 -10.88 10.60 -1.81
C ALA A 227 -11.33 9.14 -2.07
N ASN A 228 -11.51 8.35 -1.01
CA ASN A 228 -11.81 6.92 -1.10
C ASN A 228 -13.20 6.60 -1.67
N ALA A 229 -14.17 7.52 -1.61
CA ALA A 229 -15.52 7.30 -2.14
C ALA A 229 -15.53 6.90 -3.64
N SER A 230 -14.59 7.43 -4.42
CA SER A 230 -14.47 7.11 -5.85
C SER A 230 -14.14 5.64 -6.11
N TRP A 231 -13.30 5.02 -5.27
CA TRP A 231 -12.92 3.60 -5.32
C TRP A 231 -14.03 2.66 -4.83
N VAL A 232 -15.12 3.18 -4.26
CA VAL A 232 -16.33 2.40 -3.97
C VAL A 232 -17.35 2.55 -5.08
N VAL A 233 -17.69 3.79 -5.44
CA VAL A 233 -18.80 4.06 -6.35
C VAL A 233 -18.50 3.63 -7.77
N ILE A 234 -17.35 4.02 -8.32
CA ILE A 234 -17.03 3.77 -9.73
C ILE A 234 -16.82 2.26 -9.98
N PRO A 235 -16.04 1.52 -9.16
CA PRO A 235 -15.90 0.09 -9.32
C PRO A 235 -17.23 -0.66 -9.19
N SER A 236 -18.13 -0.25 -8.30
CA SER A 236 -19.48 -0.82 -8.20
C SER A 236 -20.27 -0.69 -9.51
N LEU A 237 -20.26 0.49 -10.13
CA LEU A 237 -20.93 0.75 -11.41
C LEU A 237 -20.33 -0.09 -12.54
N ILE A 238 -19.01 -0.19 -12.61
CA ILE A 238 -18.31 -0.97 -13.63
C ILE A 238 -18.54 -2.47 -13.42
N ALA A 239 -18.50 -2.96 -12.18
CA ALA A 239 -18.79 -4.35 -11.84
C ALA A 239 -20.19 -4.75 -12.28
N MET A 240 -21.22 -3.94 -11.95
CA MET A 240 -22.60 -4.18 -12.39
C MET A 240 -22.72 -4.20 -13.92
N ARG A 241 -22.03 -3.29 -14.61
CA ARG A 241 -22.01 -3.26 -16.09
C ARG A 241 -21.36 -4.52 -16.66
N CYS A 242 -20.20 -4.91 -16.15
CA CYS A 242 -19.46 -6.08 -16.63
C CYS A 242 -20.24 -7.36 -16.37
N TRP A 243 -20.81 -7.52 -15.17
CA TRP A 243 -21.67 -8.64 -14.81
C TRP A 243 -22.82 -8.81 -15.81
N LYS A 244 -23.58 -7.75 -16.09
CA LYS A 244 -24.66 -7.77 -17.08
C LYS A 244 -24.16 -8.22 -18.46
N LYS A 245 -23.03 -7.69 -18.92
CA LYS A 245 -22.45 -8.03 -20.24
C LYS A 245 -21.99 -9.49 -20.32
N ILE A 246 -21.36 -10.00 -19.27
CA ILE A 246 -20.91 -11.39 -19.17
C ILE A 246 -22.11 -12.33 -19.20
N CYS A 247 -23.12 -12.09 -18.35
CA CYS A 247 -24.33 -12.90 -18.30
C CYS A 247 -25.08 -12.93 -19.64
N SER A 248 -25.26 -11.78 -20.31
CA SER A 248 -25.88 -11.73 -21.64
C SER A 248 -25.08 -12.53 -22.68
N ALA A 249 -23.75 -12.48 -22.66
CA ALA A 249 -22.92 -13.24 -23.59
C ALA A 249 -23.07 -14.76 -23.39
N VAL A 250 -23.11 -15.21 -22.13
CA VAL A 250 -23.30 -16.64 -21.78
C VAL A 250 -24.69 -17.13 -22.25
N GLN A 251 -25.75 -16.35 -22.02
CA GLN A 251 -27.11 -16.69 -22.45
C GLN A 251 -27.21 -16.84 -23.97
N VAL A 252 -26.64 -15.91 -24.74
CA VAL A 252 -26.64 -15.98 -26.21
C VAL A 252 -25.87 -17.21 -26.70
N HIS A 253 -24.76 -17.56 -26.07
CA HIS A 253 -24.01 -18.78 -26.43
C HIS A 253 -24.82 -20.06 -26.14
N GLY A 254 -25.52 -20.11 -25.00
CA GLY A 254 -26.41 -21.22 -24.65
C GLY A 254 -27.55 -21.39 -25.66
N GLN A 255 -28.23 -20.31 -26.03
CA GLN A 255 -29.32 -20.33 -27.01
C GLN A 255 -28.86 -20.78 -28.40
N LYS A 256 -27.65 -20.40 -28.84
CA LYS A 256 -27.08 -20.87 -30.11
C LYS A 256 -26.86 -22.39 -30.09
N ARG A 257 -26.35 -22.96 -28.99
CA ARG A 257 -26.15 -24.40 -28.86
C ARG A 257 -27.46 -25.18 -28.92
N THR A 258 -28.53 -24.69 -28.29
CA THR A 258 -29.84 -25.36 -28.33
C THR A 258 -30.48 -25.35 -29.71
N LYS A 259 -30.20 -24.35 -30.56
CA LYS A 259 -30.74 -24.28 -31.93
C LYS A 259 -29.98 -25.15 -32.95
N THR A 260 -28.77 -25.61 -32.63
CA THR A 260 -27.93 -26.43 -33.53
C THR A 260 -28.04 -27.92 -33.24
N ARG A 261 -28.72 -28.31 -32.14
CA ARG A 261 -28.99 -29.69 -31.76
C ARG A 261 -30.43 -30.07 -32.09
#